data_AF-A0AAU4UY77-F1
#
_entry.id   AF-A0AAU4UY77-F1
#
_cell.length_a   1.000
_cell.length_b   1.000
_cell.length_c   1.000
_cell.angle_alpha   90.00
_cell.angle_beta   90.00
_cell.angle_gamma   90.00
#
_symmetry.space_group_name_H-M   'P 1'
#
loop_
_entity.id
_entity.type
_entity.pdbx_description
1 polymer ?
#
loop_
_entity_poly.entity_id
_entity_poly.type
_entity_poly.pdbx_seq_one_letter_code
_entity_poly.pdbx_strand_id
1 'polypeptide(L)'
;MSAEIEKAAAQVAKLRAQAEKVSGPLADAETLLQAAEKAEIARRAERAMDYSREVVATWRGRADTAANSGDAARERFFDALSDEPWFAAYVEYRSARHKRGHVLTEAQRAQSALGEVSTIPDQRWYEAGLLEDIVSHADRKALALAAEFDSELSAKREAYISGQG
;
A
#
# COMPACT_ATOMS: atom_id res chain seq x y z
N MET A 1 79.31 10.45 5.45
CA MET A 1 77.94 9.88 5.37
C MET A 1 77.99 8.75 4.36
N SER A 2 77.42 7.58 4.64
CA SER A 2 77.53 6.42 3.73
C SER A 2 76.65 6.63 2.49
N ALA A 3 77.12 6.16 1.33
CA ALA A 3 76.41 6.26 0.04
C ALA A 3 74.98 5.66 0.07
N GLU A 4 74.70 4.78 1.03
CA GLU A 4 73.37 4.21 1.25
C GLU A 4 72.38 5.22 1.85
N ILE A 5 72.84 6.13 2.71
CA ILE A 5 72.00 7.18 3.30
C ILE A 5 71.60 8.21 2.24
N GLU A 6 72.51 8.58 1.35
CA GLU A 6 72.20 9.47 0.21
C GLU A 6 71.21 8.83 -0.77
N LYS A 7 71.36 7.53 -1.05
CA LYS A 7 70.43 6.80 -1.92
C LYS A 7 69.03 6.69 -1.29
N ALA A 8 68.95 6.41 0.01
CA ALA A 8 67.68 6.39 0.73
C ALA A 8 67.02 7.78 0.77
N ALA A 9 67.80 8.85 0.99
CA ALA A 9 67.30 10.23 0.96
C ALA A 9 66.75 10.62 -0.43
N ALA A 10 67.44 10.24 -1.51
CA ALA A 10 66.96 10.44 -2.88
C ALA A 10 65.66 9.66 -3.16
N GLN A 11 65.54 8.44 -2.63
CA GLN A 11 64.33 7.62 -2.75
C GLN A 11 63.15 8.24 -2.01
N VAL A 12 63.37 8.74 -0.80
CA VAL A 12 62.35 9.47 -0.01
C VAL A 12 61.95 10.77 -0.71
N ALA A 13 62.89 11.55 -1.24
CA ALA A 13 62.58 12.76 -2.00
C ALA A 13 61.76 12.45 -3.26
N LYS A 14 62.09 11.37 -3.98
CA LYS A 14 61.32 10.90 -5.13
C LYS A 14 59.90 10.46 -4.76
N LEU A 15 59.74 9.73 -3.67
CA LEU A 15 58.42 9.30 -3.17
C LEU A 15 57.59 10.50 -2.68
N ARG A 16 58.21 11.49 -2.03
CA ARG A 16 57.55 12.75 -1.66
C ARG A 16 57.07 13.53 -2.88
N ALA A 17 57.93 13.67 -3.90
CA ALA A 17 57.55 14.33 -5.15
C ALA A 17 56.43 13.58 -5.90
N GLN A 18 56.42 12.24 -5.83
CA GLN A 18 55.32 11.44 -6.38
C GLN A 18 54.02 11.61 -5.57
N ALA A 19 54.09 11.66 -4.24
CA ALA A 19 52.94 11.91 -3.39
C ALA A 19 52.36 13.31 -3.59
N GLU A 20 53.20 14.35 -3.68
CA GLU A 20 52.76 15.72 -4.00
C GLU A 20 52.15 15.83 -5.40
N LYS A 21 52.72 15.12 -6.38
CA LYS A 21 52.18 15.06 -7.74
C LYS A 21 50.76 14.48 -7.79
N VAL A 22 50.42 13.58 -6.87
CA VAL A 22 49.11 12.93 -6.79
C VAL A 22 48.16 13.66 -5.82
N SER A 23 48.67 14.35 -4.80
CA SER A 23 47.84 15.02 -3.79
C SER A 23 47.01 16.16 -4.34
N GLY A 24 47.54 16.94 -5.29
CA GLY A 24 46.79 18.01 -5.98
C GLY A 24 45.61 17.44 -6.80
N PRO A 25 45.85 16.53 -7.75
CA PRO A 25 44.79 15.87 -8.51
C PRO A 25 43.77 15.11 -7.66
N LEU A 26 44.19 14.52 -6.53
CA LEU A 26 43.28 13.87 -5.59
C LEU A 26 42.36 14.89 -4.89
N ALA A 27 42.92 16.00 -4.39
CA ALA A 27 42.13 17.07 -3.77
C ALA A 27 41.16 17.73 -4.77
N ASP A 28 41.59 17.91 -6.02
CA ASP A 28 40.73 18.39 -7.10
C ASP A 28 39.61 17.39 -7.40
N ALA A 29 39.91 16.10 -7.47
CA ALA A 29 38.92 15.03 -7.69
C ALA A 29 37.93 14.92 -6.52
N GLU A 30 38.37 15.04 -5.27
CA GLU A 30 37.51 15.08 -4.09
C GLU A 30 36.60 16.30 -4.10
N THR A 31 37.11 17.47 -4.50
CA THR A 31 36.32 18.70 -4.63
C THR A 31 35.26 18.55 -5.73
N LEU A 32 35.62 17.97 -6.88
CA LEU A 32 34.69 17.68 -7.97
C LEU A 32 33.63 16.67 -7.57
N LEU A 33 34.00 15.62 -6.82
CA LEU A 33 33.06 14.63 -6.30
C LEU A 33 32.06 15.28 -5.34
N GLN A 34 32.53 16.06 -4.37
CA GLN A 34 31.66 16.78 -3.43
C GLN A 34 30.72 17.76 -4.16
N ALA A 35 31.20 18.45 -5.20
CA ALA A 35 30.38 19.34 -6.01
C ALA A 35 29.32 18.55 -6.80
N ALA A 36 29.69 17.39 -7.37
CA ALA A 36 28.77 16.51 -8.10
C ALA A 36 27.71 15.91 -7.17
N GLU A 37 28.08 15.46 -5.98
CA GLU A 37 27.16 14.94 -4.95
C GLU A 37 26.15 16.01 -4.53
N LYS A 38 26.61 17.23 -4.23
CA LYS A 38 25.73 18.37 -3.88
C LYS A 38 24.77 18.71 -5.03
N ALA A 39 25.27 18.72 -6.27
CA ALA A 39 24.44 18.97 -7.44
C ALA A 39 23.37 17.89 -7.63
N GLU A 40 23.71 16.62 -7.43
CA GLU A 40 22.74 15.53 -7.55
C GLU A 40 21.70 15.53 -6.42
N ILE A 41 22.10 15.85 -5.18
CA ILE A 41 21.16 16.07 -4.07
C ILE A 41 20.15 17.17 -4.43
N ALA A 42 20.61 18.28 -5.01
CA ALA A 42 19.73 19.36 -5.44
C ALA A 42 18.75 18.91 -6.54
N ARG A 43 19.24 18.20 -7.57
CA ARG A 43 18.37 17.65 -8.63
C ARG A 43 17.35 16.65 -8.11
N ARG A 44 17.75 15.76 -7.19
CA ARG A 44 16.84 14.81 -6.52
C ARG A 44 15.76 15.57 -5.73
N ALA A 45 16.13 16.65 -5.04
CA ALA A 45 15.17 17.47 -4.31
C ALA A 45 14.16 18.16 -5.24
N GLU A 46 14.61 18.68 -6.38
CA GLU A 46 13.74 19.26 -7.41
C GLU A 46 12.77 18.21 -7.97
N ARG A 47 13.26 17.03 -8.38
CA ARG A 47 12.42 15.93 -8.85
C ARG A 47 11.41 15.48 -7.78
N ALA A 48 11.80 15.44 -6.51
CA ALA A 48 10.89 15.11 -5.42
C ALA A 48 9.76 16.15 -5.26
N MET A 49 10.05 17.44 -5.47
CA MET A 49 9.04 18.48 -5.47
C MET A 49 8.10 18.37 -6.67
N ASP A 50 8.62 18.08 -7.86
CA ASP A 50 7.81 17.89 -9.07
C ASP A 50 6.88 16.69 -8.94
N TYR A 51 7.39 15.55 -8.47
CA TYR A 51 6.58 14.38 -8.15
C TYR A 51 5.48 14.72 -7.15
N SER A 52 5.82 15.46 -6.08
CA SER A 52 4.85 15.85 -5.06
C SER A 52 3.73 16.73 -5.63
N ARG A 53 4.07 17.69 -6.52
CA ARG A 53 3.09 18.53 -7.22
C ARG A 53 2.19 17.68 -8.11
N GLU A 54 2.75 16.74 -8.86
CA GLU A 54 1.99 15.84 -9.74
C GLU A 54 1.01 14.96 -8.95
N VAL A 55 1.47 14.36 -7.84
CA VAL A 55 0.60 13.56 -6.96
C VAL A 55 -0.52 14.42 -6.40
N VAL A 56 -0.23 15.62 -5.90
CA VAL A 56 -1.25 16.55 -5.39
C VAL A 56 -2.22 17.00 -6.50
N ALA A 57 -1.75 17.15 -7.74
CA ALA A 57 -2.63 17.51 -8.85
C ALA A 57 -3.58 16.36 -9.26
N THR A 58 -3.15 15.11 -9.06
CA THR A 58 -3.85 13.93 -9.60
C THR A 58 -4.44 12.98 -8.54
N TRP A 59 -4.26 13.26 -7.25
CA TRP A 59 -4.61 12.31 -6.17
C TRP A 59 -6.06 11.86 -6.20
N ARG A 60 -7.00 12.72 -6.58
CA ARG A 60 -8.44 12.37 -6.62
C ARG A 60 -8.71 11.26 -7.64
N GLY A 61 -8.16 11.36 -8.85
CA GLY A 61 -8.31 10.34 -9.87
C GLY A 61 -7.60 9.03 -9.51
N ARG A 62 -6.42 9.13 -8.87
CA ARG A 62 -5.70 7.96 -8.36
C ARG A 62 -6.50 7.25 -7.25
N ALA A 63 -7.07 8.02 -6.32
CA ALA A 63 -7.89 7.50 -5.23
C ALA A 63 -9.19 6.87 -5.74
N ASP A 64 -9.87 7.50 -6.69
CA ASP A 64 -11.07 6.96 -7.32
C ASP A 64 -10.79 5.65 -8.07
N THR A 65 -9.70 5.61 -8.85
CA THR A 65 -9.26 4.38 -9.53
C THR A 65 -8.97 3.27 -8.52
N ALA A 66 -8.26 3.57 -7.42
CA ALA A 66 -7.95 2.59 -6.39
C ALA A 66 -9.22 2.10 -5.68
N ALA A 67 -10.15 3.00 -5.35
CA ALA A 67 -11.41 2.68 -4.69
C ALA A 67 -12.27 1.71 -5.52
N ASN A 68 -12.30 1.88 -6.84
CA ASN A 68 -13.12 1.08 -7.75
C ASN A 68 -12.37 -0.12 -8.37
N SER A 69 -11.06 -0.25 -8.11
CA SER A 69 -10.22 -1.33 -8.68
C SER A 69 -10.68 -2.74 -8.31
N GLY A 70 -11.42 -2.87 -7.20
CA GLY A 70 -11.96 -4.13 -6.71
C GLY A 70 -13.32 -4.51 -7.29
N ASP A 71 -14.01 -3.64 -8.03
CA ASP A 71 -15.43 -3.85 -8.40
C ASP A 71 -15.63 -5.14 -9.22
N ALA A 72 -14.82 -5.35 -10.26
CA ALA A 72 -14.91 -6.57 -11.06
C ALA A 72 -14.51 -7.82 -10.26
N ALA A 73 -13.61 -7.71 -9.28
CA ALA A 73 -13.25 -8.83 -8.41
C ALA A 73 -14.38 -9.15 -7.42
N ARG A 74 -15.05 -8.12 -6.91
CA ARG A 74 -16.24 -8.22 -6.05
C ARG A 74 -17.40 -8.87 -6.79
N GLU A 75 -17.66 -8.50 -8.05
CA GLU A 75 -18.67 -9.15 -8.89
C GLU A 75 -18.36 -10.64 -9.07
N ARG A 76 -17.14 -10.98 -9.52
CA ARG A 76 -16.72 -12.39 -9.66
C ARG A 76 -16.81 -13.18 -8.36
N PHE A 77 -16.52 -12.56 -7.22
CA PHE A 77 -16.66 -13.20 -5.92
C PHE A 77 -18.12 -13.55 -5.62
N PHE A 78 -19.06 -12.62 -5.87
CA PHE A 78 -20.47 -12.89 -5.63
C PHE A 78 -21.05 -13.91 -6.59
N ASP A 79 -20.65 -13.86 -7.86
CA ASP A 79 -21.03 -14.87 -8.85
C ASP A 79 -20.58 -16.26 -8.38
N ALA A 80 -19.29 -16.41 -8.07
CA ALA A 80 -18.74 -17.67 -7.58
C ALA A 80 -19.39 -18.14 -6.26
N LEU A 81 -19.62 -17.22 -5.31
CA LEU A 81 -20.27 -17.54 -4.04
C LEU A 81 -21.72 -18.00 -4.24
N SER A 82 -22.42 -17.45 -5.23
CA SER A 82 -23.80 -17.82 -5.53
C SER A 82 -23.93 -19.22 -6.12
N ASP A 83 -22.88 -19.70 -6.81
CA ASP A 83 -22.81 -21.04 -7.37
C ASP A 83 -22.49 -22.12 -6.29
N GLU A 84 -22.06 -21.70 -5.09
CA GLU A 84 -21.68 -22.63 -4.03
C GLU A 84 -22.89 -23.27 -3.31
N PRO A 85 -23.03 -24.61 -3.30
CA PRO A 85 -24.17 -25.28 -2.70
C PRO A 85 -24.34 -25.01 -1.20
N TRP A 86 -23.24 -24.86 -0.47
CA TRP A 86 -23.29 -24.56 0.97
C TRP A 86 -23.84 -23.17 1.24
N PHE A 87 -23.54 -22.20 0.38
CA PHE A 87 -24.02 -20.82 0.50
C PHE A 87 -25.50 -20.76 0.15
N ALA A 88 -25.94 -21.47 -0.89
CA ALA A 88 -27.36 -21.61 -1.23
C ALA A 88 -28.18 -22.18 -0.05
N ALA A 89 -27.70 -23.25 0.58
CA ALA A 89 -28.35 -23.83 1.77
C ALA A 89 -28.37 -22.85 2.96
N TYR A 90 -27.29 -22.08 3.15
CA TYR A 90 -27.24 -21.04 4.18
C TYR A 90 -28.24 -19.90 3.91
N VAL A 91 -28.33 -19.42 2.66
CA VAL A 91 -29.31 -18.41 2.25
C VAL A 91 -30.74 -18.93 2.46
N GLU A 92 -31.01 -20.18 2.13
CA GLU A 92 -32.32 -20.80 2.38
C GLU A 92 -32.67 -20.79 3.88
N TYR A 93 -31.75 -21.23 4.74
CA TYR A 93 -31.91 -21.16 6.20
C TYR A 93 -32.14 -19.72 6.69
N ARG A 94 -31.37 -18.75 6.18
CA ARG A 94 -31.55 -17.33 6.51
C ARG A 94 -32.87 -16.78 5.98
N SER A 95 -33.37 -17.23 4.84
CA SER A 95 -34.66 -16.82 4.28
C SER A 95 -35.83 -17.16 5.20
N ALA A 96 -35.74 -18.27 5.95
CA ALA A 96 -36.77 -18.69 6.89
C ALA A 96 -37.04 -17.61 7.97
N ARG A 97 -36.02 -16.85 8.36
CA ARG A 97 -36.13 -15.72 9.28
C ARG A 97 -36.92 -14.56 8.68
N HIS A 98 -36.66 -14.22 7.43
CA HIS A 98 -37.41 -13.17 6.72
C HIS A 98 -38.86 -13.57 6.50
N LYS A 99 -39.09 -14.83 6.11
CA LYS A 99 -40.43 -15.41 6.00
C LYS A 99 -41.20 -15.31 7.33
N ARG A 100 -40.55 -15.66 8.45
CA ARG A 100 -41.14 -15.47 9.79
C ARG A 100 -41.48 -14.01 10.07
N GLY A 101 -40.57 -13.09 9.77
CA GLY A 101 -40.82 -11.65 9.91
C GLY A 101 -42.06 -11.19 9.15
N HIS A 102 -42.19 -11.59 7.88
CA HIS A 102 -43.38 -11.29 7.07
C HIS A 102 -44.67 -11.83 7.68
N VAL A 103 -44.66 -13.06 8.21
CA VAL A 103 -45.82 -13.65 8.89
C VAL A 103 -46.20 -12.84 10.14
N LEU A 104 -45.23 -12.45 10.97
CA LEU A 104 -45.50 -11.66 12.18
C LEU A 104 -46.03 -10.26 11.83
N THR A 105 -45.45 -9.60 10.82
CA THR A 105 -45.95 -8.30 10.34
C THR A 105 -47.38 -8.40 9.83
N GLU A 106 -47.70 -9.45 9.08
CA GLU A 106 -49.06 -9.64 8.57
C GLU A 106 -50.05 -9.94 9.69
N ALA A 107 -49.64 -10.73 10.69
CA ALA A 107 -50.47 -10.98 11.86
C ALA A 107 -50.73 -9.70 12.68
N GLN A 108 -49.74 -8.82 12.83
CA GLN A 108 -49.91 -7.52 13.48
C GLN A 108 -50.89 -6.63 12.72
N ARG A 109 -50.81 -6.61 11.38
CA ARG A 109 -51.76 -5.87 10.53
C ARG A 109 -53.17 -6.38 10.69
N ALA A 110 -53.35 -7.70 10.73
CA ALA A 110 -54.66 -8.33 10.92
C ALA A 110 -55.28 -7.97 12.28
N GLN A 111 -54.52 -8.09 13.39
CA GLN A 111 -55.01 -7.68 14.72
C GLN A 111 -55.38 -6.19 14.75
N SER A 112 -54.55 -5.34 14.16
CA SER A 112 -54.80 -3.91 14.09
C SER A 112 -56.09 -3.60 13.31
N ALA A 113 -56.33 -4.27 12.18
CA ALA A 113 -57.53 -4.09 11.36
C ALA A 113 -58.82 -4.54 12.09
N LEU A 114 -58.71 -5.51 12.98
CA LEU A 114 -59.82 -6.00 13.82
C LEU A 114 -60.04 -5.15 15.09
N GLY A 115 -59.18 -4.16 15.36
CA GLY A 115 -59.23 -3.36 16.58
C GLY A 115 -58.80 -4.10 17.85
N GLU A 116 -58.07 -5.21 17.70
CA GLU A 116 -57.55 -6.00 18.81
C GLU A 116 -56.25 -5.40 19.36
N VAL A 117 -55.98 -5.65 20.65
CA VAL A 117 -54.69 -5.28 21.27
C VAL A 117 -53.60 -6.19 20.70
N SER A 118 -52.51 -5.59 20.21
CA SER A 118 -51.38 -6.34 19.63
C SER A 118 -50.72 -7.27 20.65
N THR A 119 -50.72 -8.57 20.35
CA THR A 119 -50.05 -9.61 21.16
C THR A 119 -48.92 -10.32 20.40
N ILE A 120 -48.71 -9.95 19.12
CA ILE A 120 -47.68 -10.55 18.28
C ILE A 120 -46.28 -10.06 18.71
N PRO A 121 -45.33 -10.96 18.99
CA PRO A 121 -43.99 -10.58 19.43
C PRO A 121 -43.17 -9.95 18.30
N ASP A 122 -42.24 -9.08 18.68
CA ASP A 122 -41.27 -8.50 17.74
C ASP A 122 -40.28 -9.55 17.23
N GLN A 123 -39.91 -9.39 15.96
CA GLN A 123 -38.90 -10.23 15.32
C GLN A 123 -37.52 -9.99 15.96
N ARG A 124 -36.95 -11.03 16.57
CA ARG A 124 -35.59 -11.00 17.11
C ARG A 124 -34.55 -11.38 16.07
N TRP A 125 -33.46 -10.63 16.05
CA TRP A 125 -32.37 -10.80 15.10
C TRP A 125 -31.13 -11.32 15.84
N TYR A 126 -30.78 -12.61 15.68
CA TYR A 126 -29.51 -13.16 16.20
C TYR A 126 -28.36 -12.95 15.18
N GLU A 127 -27.18 -12.60 15.67
CA GLU A 127 -25.95 -12.38 14.88
C GLU A 127 -25.33 -13.70 14.39
N ALA A 128 -24.44 -13.59 13.39
CA ALA A 128 -23.84 -14.72 12.69
C ALA A 128 -22.32 -14.72 12.88
N GLY A 129 -21.85 -15.12 14.07
CA GLY A 129 -20.42 -15.14 14.41
C GLY A 129 -19.52 -15.95 13.45
N LEU A 130 -20.06 -16.96 12.76
CA LEU A 130 -19.32 -17.72 11.74
C LEU A 130 -18.88 -16.86 10.54
N LEU A 131 -19.70 -15.88 10.14
CA LEU A 131 -19.37 -14.99 9.02
C LEU A 131 -18.34 -13.93 9.44
N GLU A 132 -18.34 -13.54 10.71
CA GLU A 132 -17.36 -12.59 11.25
C GLU A 132 -15.93 -13.16 11.21
N ASP A 133 -15.76 -14.45 11.51
CA ASP A 133 -14.46 -15.13 11.40
C ASP A 133 -13.94 -15.20 9.94
N ILE A 134 -14.85 -15.44 8.99
CA ILE A 134 -14.52 -15.47 7.56
C ILE A 134 -14.11 -14.08 7.07
N VAL A 135 -14.84 -13.03 7.46
CA VAL A 135 -14.49 -11.63 7.17
C VAL A 135 -13.12 -11.28 7.75
N SER A 136 -12.88 -11.60 9.02
CA SER A 136 -11.58 -11.36 9.67
C SER A 136 -10.41 -12.05 8.97
N HIS A 137 -10.61 -13.27 8.47
CA HIS A 137 -9.59 -13.96 7.68
C HIS A 137 -9.37 -13.32 6.30
N ALA A 138 -10.45 -12.92 5.61
CA ALA A 138 -10.38 -12.26 4.32
C ALA A 138 -9.64 -10.91 4.41
N ASP A 139 -9.94 -10.10 5.43
CA ASP A 139 -9.30 -8.80 5.65
C ASP A 139 -7.80 -8.93 5.86
N ARG A 140 -7.34 -9.95 6.60
CA ARG A 140 -5.90 -10.20 6.76
C ARG A 140 -5.19 -10.49 5.44
N LYS A 141 -5.84 -11.22 4.54
CA LYS A 141 -5.28 -11.49 3.19
C LYS A 141 -5.33 -10.25 2.30
N ALA A 142 -6.41 -9.47 2.38
CA ALA A 142 -6.52 -8.21 1.66
C ALA A 142 -5.45 -7.20 2.08
N LEU A 143 -5.12 -7.13 3.38
CA LEU A 143 -4.03 -6.29 3.89
C LEU A 143 -2.66 -6.67 3.30
N ALA A 144 -2.40 -7.96 3.10
CA ALA A 144 -1.15 -8.40 2.45
C ALA A 144 -1.06 -7.89 1.00
N LEU A 145 -2.15 -7.97 0.24
CA LEU A 145 -2.20 -7.45 -1.13
C LEU A 145 -2.09 -5.91 -1.16
N ALA A 146 -2.70 -5.22 -0.20
CA ALA A 146 -2.57 -3.77 -0.09
C ALA A 146 -1.13 -3.31 0.24
N ALA A 147 -0.38 -4.11 1.01
CA ALA A 147 1.02 -3.83 1.32
C ALA A 147 1.94 -3.93 0.08
N GLU A 148 1.62 -4.82 -0.87
CA GLU A 148 2.33 -4.88 -2.16
C GLU A 148 2.11 -3.59 -2.95
N PHE A 149 0.87 -3.10 -3.00
CA PHE A 149 0.55 -1.83 -3.66
C PHE A 149 1.28 -0.62 -3.05
N ASP A 150 1.37 -0.53 -1.72
CA ASP A 150 2.13 0.53 -1.04
C ASP A 150 3.63 0.47 -1.37
N SER A 151 4.18 -0.75 -1.44
CA SER A 151 5.58 -0.98 -1.84
C SER A 151 5.83 -0.54 -3.28
N GLU A 152 4.91 -0.84 -4.20
CA GLU A 152 4.99 -0.36 -5.60
C GLU A 152 4.90 1.16 -5.71
N LEU A 153 4.01 1.79 -4.94
CA LEU A 153 3.87 3.26 -4.92
C LEU A 153 5.17 3.93 -4.46
N SER A 154 5.77 3.39 -3.39
CA SER A 154 7.05 3.84 -2.86
C SER A 154 8.19 3.65 -3.85
N ALA A 155 8.24 2.50 -4.55
CA ALA A 155 9.23 2.23 -5.57
C ALA A 155 9.10 3.17 -6.79
N LYS A 156 7.88 3.45 -7.26
CA LYS A 156 7.62 4.41 -8.35
C LYS A 156 8.11 5.81 -8.00
N ARG A 157 7.85 6.26 -6.76
CA ARG A 157 8.35 7.54 -6.26
C ARG A 157 9.88 7.57 -6.27
N GLU A 158 10.53 6.53 -5.76
CA GLU A 158 11.99 6.48 -5.69
C GLU A 158 12.63 6.44 -7.08
N ALA A 159 12.07 5.67 -8.03
CA ALA A 159 12.53 5.62 -9.42
C ALA A 159 12.46 6.99 -10.11
N TYR A 160 11.38 7.74 -9.87
CA TYR A 160 11.25 9.11 -10.38
C TYR A 160 12.30 10.05 -9.77
N ILE A 161 12.48 10.00 -8.46
CA ILE A 161 13.45 10.84 -7.74
C ILE A 161 14.89 10.49 -8.13
N SER A 162 15.20 9.22 -8.35
CA SER A 162 16.53 8.76 -8.77
C SER A 162 16.83 9.01 -10.25
N GLY A 163 15.83 9.39 -11.06
CA GLY A 163 15.97 9.58 -12.50
C GLY A 163 16.09 8.27 -13.28
N GLN A 164 15.59 7.17 -12.72
CA GLN A 164 15.55 5.83 -13.32
C GLN A 164 14.18 5.51 -13.96
N GLY A 165 13.26 6.48 -13.98
CA GLY A 165 11.92 6.39 -14.55
C GLY A 165 11.83 6.90 -15.99
#